data_AF-A0A4P7HDH1-F1
#
_entry.id   AF-A0A4P7HDH1-F1
#
_cell.length_a   1.000
_cell.length_b   1.000
_cell.length_c   1.000
_cell.angle_alpha   90.00
_cell.angle_beta   90.00
_cell.angle_gamma   90.00
#
_symmetry.space_group_name_H-M   'P 1'
#
loop_
_entity.id
_entity.type
_entity.pdbx_description
1 polymer ?
#
loop_
_entity_poly.entity_id
_entity_poly.type
_entity_poly.pdbx_seq_one_letter_code
_entity_poly.pdbx_strand_id
1 'polypeptide(L)'
;MQGFLVAALGAFVGGLAGFLSSLMLARQERRATITSELIATFFSDSFLAHRISISDLWYKFKAGEVLAEDIAGGFWFPGVAPHYVGDTFGTLNTHQHLTAYIGFIVRLDHEMTHRRLHRDEIRSAFGMQLHYADELLTRVAQATAAQAERHNALAPAWVEAARRVHDALVVSTTSMNRR
;
A
#
# COMPACT_ATOMS: atom_id res chain seq x y z
N MET A 1 -54.02 -25.78 -5.42
CA MET A 1 -53.13 -24.80 -6.09
C MET A 1 -52.40 -23.86 -5.11
N GLN A 2 -53.04 -23.36 -4.04
CA GLN A 2 -52.40 -22.40 -3.12
C GLN A 2 -51.15 -22.94 -2.39
N GLY A 3 -51.15 -24.19 -1.91
CA GLY A 3 -49.97 -24.77 -1.22
C GLY A 3 -48.72 -24.95 -2.11
N PHE A 4 -48.92 -25.21 -3.41
CA PHE A 4 -47.82 -25.33 -4.37
C PHE A 4 -47.12 -23.99 -4.62
N LEU A 5 -47.90 -22.90 -4.75
CA LEU A 5 -47.36 -21.56 -4.94
C LEU A 5 -46.56 -21.09 -3.71
N VAL A 6 -47.03 -21.40 -2.49
CA VAL A 6 -46.31 -21.08 -1.26
C VAL A 6 -45.00 -21.88 -1.16
N ALA A 7 -45.03 -23.18 -1.47
CA ALA A 7 -43.83 -24.01 -1.48
C ALA A 7 -42.80 -23.58 -2.53
N ALA A 8 -43.26 -23.21 -3.74
CA ALA A 8 -42.41 -22.71 -4.82
C ALA A 8 -41.77 -21.36 -4.46
N LEU A 9 -42.53 -20.45 -3.86
CA LEU A 9 -42.00 -19.16 -3.38
C LEU A 9 -40.98 -19.35 -2.25
N GLY A 10 -41.27 -20.25 -1.31
CA GLY A 10 -40.36 -20.61 -0.22
C GLY A 10 -39.05 -21.21 -0.73
N ALA A 11 -39.10 -22.13 -1.69
CA ALA A 11 -37.92 -22.72 -2.32
C ALA A 11 -37.09 -21.67 -3.09
N PHE A 12 -37.75 -20.75 -3.80
CA PHE A 12 -37.07 -19.65 -4.50
C PHE A 12 -36.36 -18.70 -3.53
N VAL A 13 -37.04 -18.26 -2.46
CA VAL A 13 -36.46 -17.38 -1.44
C VAL A 13 -35.31 -18.09 -0.71
N GLY A 14 -35.47 -19.36 -0.35
CA GLY A 14 -34.42 -20.17 0.26
C GLY A 14 -33.20 -20.33 -0.66
N GLY A 15 -33.41 -20.61 -1.95
CA GLY A 15 -32.36 -20.72 -2.95
C GLY A 15 -31.60 -19.40 -3.16
N LEU A 16 -32.32 -18.27 -3.23
CA LEU A 16 -31.71 -16.95 -3.35
C LEU A 16 -30.89 -16.60 -2.11
N ALA A 17 -31.42 -16.84 -0.90
CA ALA A 17 -30.71 -16.60 0.35
C ALA A 17 -29.44 -17.47 0.45
N GLY A 18 -29.53 -18.76 0.09
CA GLY A 18 -28.38 -19.67 0.05
C GLY A 18 -27.30 -19.21 -0.93
N PHE A 19 -27.69 -18.84 -2.16
CA PHE A 19 -26.78 -18.31 -3.17
C PHE A 19 -26.09 -17.03 -2.71
N LEU A 20 -26.84 -16.04 -2.20
CA LEU A 20 -26.26 -14.80 -1.68
C LEU A 20 -25.31 -15.06 -0.51
N SER A 21 -25.65 -15.98 0.39
CA SER A 21 -24.79 -16.37 1.51
C SER A 21 -23.48 -17.00 1.03
N SER A 22 -23.54 -17.91 0.05
CA SER A 22 -22.33 -18.50 -0.55
C SER A 22 -21.45 -17.44 -1.26
N LEU A 23 -22.05 -16.46 -1.94
CA LEU A 23 -21.32 -15.36 -2.56
C LEU A 23 -20.65 -14.47 -1.52
N MET A 24 -21.30 -14.24 -0.38
CA MET A 24 -20.71 -13.48 0.73
C MET A 24 -19.53 -14.22 1.35
N LEU A 25 -19.67 -15.51 1.62
CA LEU A 25 -18.60 -16.35 2.16
C LEU A 25 -17.39 -16.43 1.21
N ALA A 26 -17.62 -16.70 -0.07
CA ALA A 26 -16.55 -16.74 -1.07
C ALA A 26 -15.82 -15.39 -1.20
N ARG A 27 -16.56 -14.27 -1.09
CA ARG A 27 -15.94 -12.94 -1.07
C ARG A 27 -15.12 -12.71 0.19
N GLN A 28 -15.57 -13.21 1.34
CA GLN A 28 -14.85 -13.07 2.61
C GLN A 28 -13.57 -13.90 2.62
N GLU A 29 -13.64 -15.17 2.20
CA GLU A 29 -12.47 -16.05 2.07
C GLU A 29 -11.43 -15.44 1.14
N ARG A 30 -11.85 -14.98 -0.05
CA ARG A 30 -10.94 -14.33 -0.99
C ARG A 30 -10.24 -13.10 -0.37
N ARG A 31 -10.97 -12.27 0.39
CA ARG A 31 -10.39 -11.10 1.09
C ARG A 31 -9.35 -11.51 2.13
N ALA A 32 -9.64 -12.56 2.91
CA ALA A 32 -8.70 -13.09 3.89
C ALA A 32 -7.43 -13.60 3.19
N THR A 33 -7.55 -14.42 2.15
CA THR A 33 -6.41 -14.95 1.39
C THR A 33 -5.49 -13.84 0.88
N ILE A 34 -6.04 -12.80 0.22
CA ILE A 34 -5.22 -11.71 -0.33
C ILE A 34 -4.57 -10.90 0.79
N THR A 35 -5.29 -10.68 1.90
CA THR A 35 -4.74 -9.99 3.06
C THR A 35 -3.54 -10.77 3.61
N SER A 36 -3.69 -12.08 3.80
CA SER A 36 -2.60 -12.95 4.23
C SER A 36 -1.43 -12.99 3.24
N GLU A 37 -1.69 -13.02 1.92
CA GLU A 37 -0.65 -12.98 0.89
C GLU A 37 0.15 -11.67 0.91
N LEU A 38 -0.51 -10.53 1.09
CA LEU A 38 0.15 -9.23 1.20
C LEU A 38 1.02 -9.15 2.46
N ILE A 39 0.51 -9.65 3.59
CA ILE A 39 1.25 -9.74 4.84
C ILE A 39 2.45 -10.67 4.68
N ALA A 40 2.26 -11.86 4.13
CA ALA A 40 3.32 -12.83 3.89
C ALA A 40 4.41 -12.28 2.94
N THR A 41 4.00 -11.55 1.89
CA THR A 41 4.94 -10.88 0.97
C THR A 41 5.80 -9.87 1.73
N PHE A 42 5.17 -8.99 2.52
CA PHE A 42 5.86 -7.96 3.29
C PHE A 42 6.87 -8.55 4.28
N PHE A 43 6.52 -9.66 4.92
CA PHE A 43 7.38 -10.34 5.89
C PHE A 43 8.32 -11.40 5.31
N SER A 44 8.28 -11.63 4.00
CA SER A 44 9.15 -12.62 3.34
C SER A 44 10.63 -12.22 3.41
N ASP A 45 11.50 -13.23 3.39
CA ASP A 45 12.96 -13.03 3.33
C ASP A 45 13.37 -12.24 2.09
N SER A 46 12.67 -12.46 0.97
CA SER A 46 12.91 -11.72 -0.28
C SER A 46 12.62 -10.23 -0.15
N PHE A 47 11.69 -9.85 0.73
CA PHE A 47 11.30 -8.46 0.95
C PHE A 47 12.03 -7.80 2.13
N LEU A 48 12.72 -8.60 2.96
CA LEU A 48 13.45 -8.13 4.13
C LEU A 48 14.53 -7.10 3.76
N ALA A 49 15.30 -7.35 2.70
CA ALA A 49 16.34 -6.44 2.23
C ALA A 49 15.80 -5.04 1.89
N HIS A 50 14.63 -4.98 1.26
CA HIS A 50 13.96 -3.72 0.96
C HIS A 50 13.57 -2.99 2.25
N ARG A 51 12.99 -3.69 3.23
CA ARG A 51 12.57 -3.08 4.51
C ARG A 51 13.76 -2.56 5.33
N ILE A 52 14.87 -3.28 5.35
CA ILE A 52 16.10 -2.84 6.02
C ILE A 52 16.62 -1.57 5.34
N SER A 53 16.76 -1.59 4.02
CA SER A 53 17.25 -0.44 3.25
C SER A 53 16.36 0.81 3.44
N ILE A 54 15.03 0.65 3.51
CA ILE A 54 14.11 1.75 3.82
C ILE A 54 14.28 2.26 5.25
N SER A 55 14.51 1.37 6.22
CA SER A 55 14.73 1.77 7.61
C SER A 55 16.02 2.58 7.74
N ASP A 56 17.10 2.14 7.08
CA ASP A 56 18.36 2.86 7.06
C ASP A 56 18.23 4.23 6.36
N LEU A 57 17.53 4.27 5.22
CA LEU A 57 17.22 5.52 4.52
C LEU A 57 16.40 6.48 5.39
N TRP A 58 15.43 5.96 6.14
CA TRP A 58 14.65 6.75 7.10
C TRP A 58 15.55 7.38 8.17
N TYR A 59 16.51 6.65 8.73
CA TYR A 59 17.45 7.21 9.71
C TYR A 59 18.29 8.34 9.11
N LYS A 60 18.82 8.15 7.90
CA LYS A 60 19.59 9.19 7.19
C LYS A 60 18.74 10.41 6.86
N PHE A 61 17.51 10.20 6.41
CA PHE A 61 16.54 11.27 6.18
C PHE A 61 16.27 12.06 7.48
N LYS A 62 16.08 11.37 8.61
CA LYS A 62 15.84 12.04 9.90
C LYS A 62 17.05 12.75 10.47
N ALA A 63 18.25 12.27 10.18
CA ALA A 63 19.49 12.95 10.52
C ALA A 63 19.76 14.18 9.63
N GLY A 64 18.97 14.37 8.56
CA GLY A 64 19.19 15.44 7.58
C GLY A 64 20.36 15.18 6.63
N GLU A 65 20.86 13.94 6.59
CA GLU A 65 21.95 13.52 5.69
C GLU A 65 21.46 13.34 4.25
N VAL A 66 20.16 13.05 4.07
CA VAL A 66 19.52 12.84 2.77
C VAL A 66 18.22 13.63 2.74
N LEU A 67 18.02 14.45 1.71
CA LEU A 67 16.81 15.24 1.54
C LEU A 67 15.77 14.48 0.68
N ALA A 68 14.50 14.75 0.91
CA ALA A 68 13.41 14.13 0.12
C ALA A 68 13.48 14.55 -1.35
N GLU A 69 13.93 15.76 -1.62
CA GLU A 69 14.13 16.33 -2.95
C GLU A 69 15.20 15.57 -3.74
N ASP A 70 16.29 15.16 -3.08
CA ASP A 70 17.37 14.40 -3.72
C ASP A 70 16.91 12.99 -4.08
N ILE A 71 16.12 12.36 -3.20
CA ILE A 71 15.50 11.05 -3.47
C ILE A 71 14.49 11.16 -4.60
N ALA A 72 13.62 12.18 -4.58
CA ALA A 72 12.61 12.42 -5.59
C ALA A 72 13.21 12.60 -7.00
N GLY A 73 14.41 13.18 -7.09
CA GLY A 73 15.13 13.38 -8.35
C GLY A 73 15.37 12.10 -9.16
N GLY A 74 15.37 10.92 -8.51
CA GLY A 74 15.52 9.62 -9.17
C GLY A 74 14.22 9.02 -9.74
N PHE A 75 13.05 9.61 -9.45
CA PHE A 75 11.75 9.07 -9.84
C PHE A 75 11.07 9.76 -11.03
N TRP A 76 11.68 10.79 -11.62
CA TRP A 76 11.14 11.47 -12.80
C TRP A 76 12.24 11.73 -13.84
N PHE A 77 11.84 11.87 -15.11
CA PHE A 77 12.74 12.17 -16.23
C PHE A 77 12.34 13.49 -16.91
N PRO A 78 13.29 14.36 -17.30
CA PRO A 78 14.72 14.28 -17.06
C PRO A 78 15.06 14.75 -15.63
N GLY A 79 15.24 13.83 -14.69
CA GLY A 79 15.45 14.12 -13.27
C GLY A 79 16.55 15.15 -13.04
N VAL A 80 16.42 15.96 -11.98
CA VAL A 80 17.50 16.90 -11.63
C VAL A 80 18.70 16.08 -11.16
N ALA A 81 19.76 16.05 -11.95
CA ALA A 81 21.05 15.60 -11.47
C ALA A 81 21.69 16.70 -10.59
N PRO A 82 22.35 16.35 -9.47
CA PRO A 82 22.51 14.99 -8.91
C PRO A 82 21.27 14.52 -8.12
N HIS A 83 20.94 13.22 -8.22
CA HIS A 83 19.88 12.58 -7.42
C HIS A 83 20.47 11.51 -6.49
N TYR A 84 19.76 11.20 -5.41
CA TYR A 84 20.20 10.22 -4.43
C TYR A 84 20.08 8.79 -4.98
N VAL A 85 21.23 8.13 -5.09
CA VAL A 85 21.33 6.70 -5.45
C VAL A 85 21.40 5.82 -4.18
N GLY A 86 22.10 6.33 -3.16
CA GLY A 86 22.34 5.68 -1.88
C GLY A 86 23.31 4.52 -1.91
N ASP A 87 23.48 3.87 -0.76
CA ASP A 87 24.43 2.77 -0.59
C ASP A 87 23.94 1.51 -1.28
N THR A 88 24.89 0.62 -1.61
CA THR A 88 24.59 -0.70 -2.18
C THR A 88 24.42 -1.73 -1.06
N PHE A 89 23.30 -2.43 -1.07
CA PHE A 89 23.01 -3.56 -0.19
C PHE A 89 22.74 -4.81 -1.03
N GLY A 90 23.65 -5.77 -1.00
CA GLY A 90 23.62 -6.90 -1.93
C GLY A 90 23.89 -6.44 -3.37
N THR A 91 22.94 -6.65 -4.28
CA THR A 91 23.05 -6.30 -5.70
C THR A 91 22.31 -5.02 -6.08
N LEU A 92 21.56 -4.42 -5.15
CA LEU A 92 20.75 -3.23 -5.41
C LEU A 92 21.25 -2.05 -4.58
N ASN A 93 21.11 -0.84 -5.12
CA ASN A 93 21.28 0.38 -4.35
C ASN A 93 20.01 0.74 -3.58
N THR A 94 20.14 1.66 -2.63
CA THR A 94 19.05 2.11 -1.76
C THR A 94 17.86 2.63 -2.58
N HIS A 95 18.10 3.38 -3.66
CA HIS A 95 17.04 3.86 -4.54
C HIS A 95 16.27 2.73 -5.23
N GLN A 96 16.96 1.68 -5.67
CA GLN A 96 16.35 0.48 -6.25
C GLN A 96 15.53 -0.30 -5.21
N HIS A 97 16.02 -0.40 -3.97
CA HIS A 97 15.23 -0.99 -2.88
C HIS A 97 13.97 -0.17 -2.60
N LEU A 98 14.07 1.16 -2.60
CA LEU A 98 12.90 2.05 -2.47
C LEU A 98 11.92 1.89 -3.64
N THR A 99 12.41 1.71 -4.86
CA THR A 99 11.56 1.44 -6.03
C THR A 99 10.75 0.15 -5.85
N ALA A 100 11.39 -0.92 -5.36
CA ALA A 100 10.70 -2.17 -5.07
C ALA A 100 9.67 -2.01 -3.93
N TYR A 101 10.00 -1.24 -2.90
CA TYR A 101 9.07 -0.90 -1.82
C TYR A 101 7.86 -0.12 -2.33
N ILE A 102 8.07 0.89 -3.19
CA ILE A 102 6.99 1.64 -3.85
C ILE A 102 6.11 0.70 -4.68
N GLY A 103 6.69 -0.27 -5.39
CA GLY A 103 5.95 -1.29 -6.12
C GLY A 103 5.00 -2.08 -5.22
N PHE A 104 5.43 -2.44 -4.02
CA PHE A 104 4.56 -3.06 -3.01
C PHE A 104 3.42 -2.13 -2.57
N ILE A 105 3.70 -0.84 -2.35
CA ILE A 105 2.68 0.16 -1.97
C ILE A 105 1.64 0.35 -3.07
N VAL A 106 2.05 0.37 -4.34
CA VAL A 106 1.13 0.42 -5.49
C VAL A 106 0.25 -0.84 -5.54
N ARG A 107 0.83 -2.03 -5.30
CA ARG A 107 0.06 -3.27 -5.22
C ARG A 107 -0.95 -3.23 -4.08
N LEU A 108 -0.55 -2.71 -2.91
CA LEU A 108 -1.42 -2.55 -1.74
C LEU A 108 -2.58 -1.60 -2.02
N ASP A 109 -2.32 -0.44 -2.64
CA ASP A 109 -3.35 0.51 -3.09
C ASP A 109 -4.34 -0.14 -4.07
N HIS A 110 -3.82 -0.86 -5.07
CA HIS A 110 -4.65 -1.56 -6.05
C HIS A 110 -5.60 -2.53 -5.36
N GLU A 111 -5.08 -3.37 -4.46
CA GLU A 111 -5.88 -4.37 -3.75
C GLU A 111 -6.88 -3.72 -2.78
N MET A 112 -6.53 -2.61 -2.11
CA MET A 112 -7.46 -1.86 -1.25
C MET A 112 -8.59 -1.18 -2.02
N THR A 113 -8.31 -0.72 -3.24
CA THR A 113 -9.28 -0.03 -4.09
C THR A 113 -10.27 -1.01 -4.71
N HIS A 114 -9.79 -2.16 -5.20
CA HIS A 114 -10.61 -3.14 -5.90
C HIS A 114 -11.23 -4.20 -4.98
N ARG A 115 -10.66 -4.38 -3.79
CA ARG A 115 -11.06 -5.43 -2.86
C ARG A 115 -11.17 -4.84 -1.46
N ARG A 116 -12.24 -5.21 -0.74
CA ARG A 116 -12.40 -4.79 0.66
C ARG A 116 -11.47 -5.64 1.54
N LEU A 117 -10.18 -5.32 1.56
CA LEU A 117 -9.20 -5.97 2.42
C LEU A 117 -9.53 -5.77 3.90
N HIS A 118 -9.01 -6.66 4.76
CA HIS A 118 -9.06 -6.48 6.22
C HIS A 118 -8.00 -5.45 6.63
N ARG A 119 -8.33 -4.16 6.47
CA ARG A 119 -7.41 -3.04 6.75
C ARG A 119 -6.85 -3.08 8.16
N ASP A 120 -7.66 -3.49 9.14
CA ASP A 120 -7.27 -3.56 10.54
C ASP A 120 -6.18 -4.61 10.77
N GLU A 121 -6.30 -5.76 10.07
CA GLU A 121 -5.31 -6.82 10.10
C GLU A 121 -4.00 -6.37 9.45
N ILE A 122 -4.07 -5.70 8.29
CA ILE A 122 -2.89 -5.12 7.61
C ILE A 122 -2.20 -4.08 8.51
N ARG A 123 -2.98 -3.19 9.14
CA ARG A 123 -2.47 -2.19 10.08
C ARG A 123 -1.77 -2.83 11.26
N SER A 124 -2.42 -3.82 11.90
CA SER A 124 -1.85 -4.54 13.03
C SER A 124 -0.59 -5.31 12.65
N ALA A 125 -0.56 -5.90 11.45
CA ALA A 125 0.56 -6.70 10.99
C ALA A 125 1.77 -5.83 10.69
N PHE A 126 1.61 -4.74 9.92
CA PHE A 126 2.75 -3.91 9.53
C PHE A 126 3.28 -3.04 10.68
N GLY A 127 2.41 -2.68 11.63
CA GLY A 127 2.78 -2.01 12.88
C GLY A 127 3.66 -0.77 12.66
N MET A 128 4.72 -0.65 13.47
CA MET A 128 5.62 0.50 13.45
C MET A 128 6.44 0.64 12.15
N GLN A 129 6.70 -0.46 11.43
CA GLN A 129 7.46 -0.39 10.17
C GLN A 129 6.70 0.40 9.10
N LEU A 130 5.36 0.32 9.09
CA LEU A 130 4.55 1.12 8.18
C LEU A 130 4.71 2.60 8.50
N HIS A 131 4.64 2.99 9.78
CA HIS A 131 4.71 4.40 10.17
C HIS A 131 6.05 5.06 9.81
N TYR A 132 7.18 4.36 9.99
CA TYR A 132 8.50 4.92 9.64
C TYR A 132 8.68 5.07 8.13
N ALA A 133 8.32 4.03 7.37
CA ALA A 133 8.40 4.08 5.92
C ALA A 133 7.41 5.08 5.31
N ASP A 134 6.25 5.27 5.94
CA ASP A 134 5.18 6.15 5.48
C ASP A 134 5.55 7.63 5.54
N GLU A 135 6.18 8.12 6.62
CA GLU A 135 6.61 9.52 6.70
C GLU A 135 7.64 9.81 5.60
N LEU A 136 8.64 8.94 5.43
CA LEU A 136 9.63 9.04 4.36
C LEU A 136 8.94 9.05 2.99
N LEU A 137 8.09 8.06 2.73
CA LEU A 137 7.44 7.90 1.43
C LEU A 137 6.52 9.07 1.10
N THR A 138 5.79 9.60 2.08
CA THR A 138 4.92 10.77 1.91
C THR A 138 5.74 12.00 1.55
N ARG A 139 6.89 12.23 2.20
CA ARG A 139 7.77 13.36 1.88
C ARG A 139 8.38 13.23 0.48
N VAL A 140 8.85 12.04 0.12
CA VAL A 140 9.39 11.77 -1.22
C VAL A 140 8.29 11.91 -2.30
N ALA A 141 7.07 11.45 -2.03
CA ALA A 141 5.93 11.60 -2.94
C ALA A 141 5.58 13.07 -3.17
N GLN A 142 5.53 13.88 -2.10
CA GLN A 142 5.31 15.32 -2.18
C GLN A 142 6.40 16.02 -2.98
N ALA A 143 7.67 15.72 -2.69
CA ALA A 143 8.81 16.27 -3.42
C ALA A 143 8.78 15.87 -4.90
N THR A 144 8.40 14.63 -5.22
CA THR A 144 8.24 14.14 -6.60
C THR A 144 7.14 14.89 -7.33
N ALA A 145 5.97 15.08 -6.70
CA ALA A 145 4.87 15.86 -7.27
C ALA A 145 5.28 17.32 -7.53
N ALA A 146 5.94 17.96 -6.56
CA ALA A 146 6.40 19.34 -6.69
C ALA A 146 7.49 19.50 -7.76
N GLN A 147 8.36 18.50 -7.95
CA GLN A 147 9.31 18.49 -9.07
C GLN A 147 8.57 18.33 -10.40
N ALA A 148 7.64 17.39 -10.52
CA ALA A 148 6.85 17.22 -11.74
C ALA A 148 6.09 18.50 -12.13
N GLU A 149 5.45 19.16 -11.17
CA GLU A 149 4.74 20.43 -11.39
C GLU A 149 5.68 21.54 -11.87
N ARG A 150 6.83 21.74 -11.21
CA ARG A 150 7.84 22.72 -11.62
C ARG A 150 8.36 22.52 -13.04
N HIS A 151 8.34 21.27 -13.51
CA HIS A 151 8.81 20.90 -14.84
C HIS A 151 7.67 20.69 -15.86
N ASN A 152 6.43 21.11 -15.54
CA ASN A 152 5.25 20.92 -16.38
C ASN A 152 5.05 19.46 -16.83
N ALA A 153 5.35 18.51 -15.95
CA ALA A 153 5.23 17.08 -16.18
C ALA A 153 4.15 16.47 -15.29
N LEU A 154 3.64 15.30 -15.70
CA LEU A 154 2.73 14.52 -14.87
C LEU A 154 3.52 13.81 -13.76
N ALA A 155 3.01 13.90 -12.53
CA ALA A 155 3.56 13.12 -11.43
C ALA A 155 3.39 11.61 -11.70
N PRO A 156 4.36 10.77 -11.32
CA PRO A 156 4.21 9.33 -11.41
C PRO A 156 2.99 8.82 -10.62
N ALA A 157 2.28 7.83 -11.16
CA ALA A 157 1.05 7.30 -10.55
C ALA A 157 1.23 6.75 -9.12
N TRP A 158 2.46 6.36 -8.75
CA TRP A 158 2.75 5.86 -7.41
C TRP A 158 2.60 6.93 -6.33
N VAL A 159 2.74 8.23 -6.67
CA VAL A 159 2.53 9.34 -5.73
C VAL A 159 1.12 9.30 -5.15
N GLU A 160 0.12 9.13 -6.01
CA GLU A 160 -1.28 9.02 -5.59
C GLU A 160 -1.57 7.72 -4.85
N ALA A 161 -0.91 6.62 -5.22
CA ALA A 161 -1.03 5.34 -4.52
C ALA A 161 -0.50 5.45 -3.08
N ALA A 162 0.68 6.07 -2.90
CA ALA A 162 1.27 6.32 -1.58
C ALA A 162 0.33 7.14 -0.70
N ARG A 163 -0.26 8.22 -1.24
CA ARG A 163 -1.23 9.05 -0.52
C ARG A 163 -2.46 8.25 -0.08
N ARG A 164 -3.06 7.45 -0.97
CA ARG A 164 -4.24 6.64 -0.62
C ARG A 164 -3.93 5.57 0.43
N VAL A 165 -2.72 5.00 0.40
CA VAL A 165 -2.25 4.04 1.40
C VAL A 165 -2.06 4.70 2.75
N HIS A 166 -1.42 5.88 2.78
CA HIS A 166 -1.28 6.71 3.98
C HIS A 166 -2.65 7.01 4.62
N ASP A 167 -3.60 7.53 3.84
CA ASP A 167 -4.95 7.88 4.31
C ASP A 167 -5.69 6.66 4.89
N ALA A 168 -5.58 5.52 4.20
CA ALA A 168 -6.30 4.30 4.56
C ALA A 168 -5.71 3.57 5.78
N LEU A 169 -4.38 3.56 5.94
CA LEU A 169 -3.71 2.72 6.94
C LEU A 169 -3.08 3.51 8.09
N VAL A 170 -2.72 4.79 7.89
CA VAL A 170 -2.02 5.61 8.87
C VAL A 170 -2.95 6.65 9.50
N VAL A 171 -3.54 7.55 8.72
CA VAL A 171 -4.42 8.63 9.25
C VAL A 171 -5.68 8.09 9.92
N SER A 172 -6.27 7.04 9.34
CA SER A 172 -7.45 6.37 9.90
C SER A 172 -7.23 5.89 11.34
N THR A 173 -5.99 5.66 11.76
CA THR A 173 -5.59 5.24 13.11
C THR A 173 -5.58 6.41 14.11
N THR A 174 -5.11 7.59 13.70
CA THR A 174 -5.09 8.79 14.57
C THR A 174 -6.49 9.28 14.92
N SER A 175 -7.47 9.06 14.03
CA SER A 175 -8.87 9.45 14.27
C SER A 175 -9.60 8.55 15.28
N MET A 176 -9.21 7.27 15.40
CA MET A 176 -9.80 6.33 16.36
C MET A 176 -9.23 6.47 17.78
N ASN A 177 -7.95 6.81 17.93
CA ASN A 177 -7.32 7.00 19.25
C ASN A 177 -7.64 8.35 19.94
N ARG A 178 -8.47 9.20 19.32
CA ARG A 178 -8.93 10.49 19.88
C ARG A 178 -10.40 10.50 20.31
N ARG A 179 -11.06 9.34 20.40
CA ARG A 179 -12.43 9.18 20.92
C ARG A 179 -12.45 8.43 22.22
#